data_AF-F0ZG21-F1
#
_entry.id   AF-F0ZG21-F1
#
_cell.length_a   1.000
_cell.length_b   1.000
_cell.length_c   1.000
_cell.angle_alpha   90.00
_cell.angle_beta   90.00
_cell.angle_gamma   90.00
#
_symmetry.space_group_name_H-M   'P 1'
#
loop_
_entity.id
_entity.type
_entity.pdbx_description
1 polymer ?
#
loop_
_entity_poly.entity_id
_entity_poly.type
_entity_poly.pdbx_seq_one_letter_code
_entity_poly.pdbx_strand_id
1 'polypeptide(L)'
;MPASQITSNISVIELREIDIMGQVIKIHVFNQWNFSINSNTSELIYDTIIVNNNYETLVQVKLKWFDQQQEVSFANEKYRIDPATMKFSMKMSEYRFDNRFNTLELILFSSIMSVRNQSLTCSRAQFGNTTDNCNFMKLQVDNHSLYGKFIRKSIVDNHILEVINSGINTTTSENTTQSFVSIKLPHYLDYLEIDPTFSILLDYNIQYSDSDQHCYISDQTVTRSVALIVSLVIGLFSLTVLIVVFFVTMVNTSPACINVKILYLHIKFTILYFKVKK
;
A
#
# COMPACT_ATOMS: atom_id res chain seq x y z
N MET A 1 7.68 18.40 13.88
CA MET A 1 8.02 17.23 13.04
C MET A 1 6.92 17.09 12.01
N PRO A 2 7.22 16.95 10.70
CA PRO A 2 6.16 16.67 9.74
C PRO A 2 5.49 15.34 10.14
N ALA A 3 4.16 15.31 10.14
CA ALA A 3 3.40 14.11 10.46
C ALA A 3 3.86 12.95 9.56
N SER A 4 4.06 11.76 10.15
CA SER A 4 4.27 10.54 9.37
C SER A 4 3.10 10.38 8.42
N GLN A 5 3.37 10.37 7.12
CA GLN A 5 2.37 10.19 6.06
C GLN A 5 2.18 8.71 5.69
N ILE A 6 2.78 7.81 6.46
CA ILE A 6 2.69 6.36 6.31
C ILE A 6 1.98 5.79 7.52
N THR A 7 0.98 4.95 7.27
CA THR A 7 0.27 4.18 8.28
C THR A 7 0.46 2.71 7.99
N SER A 8 0.92 1.95 8.98
CA SER A 8 1.04 0.50 8.91
C SER A 8 0.09 -0.13 9.90
N ASN A 9 -0.63 -1.18 9.48
CA ASN A 9 -1.49 -1.97 10.34
C ASN A 9 -1.01 -3.42 10.38
N ILE A 10 -1.05 -4.02 11.56
CA ILE A 10 -0.78 -5.45 11.78
C ILE A 10 -1.90 -5.94 12.69
N SER A 11 -2.56 -7.03 12.33
CA SER A 11 -3.69 -7.55 13.10
C SER A 11 -3.72 -9.08 13.07
N VAL A 12 -4.09 -9.68 14.20
CA VAL A 12 -4.45 -11.10 14.26
C VAL A 12 -5.94 -11.18 13.98
N ILE A 13 -6.33 -11.84 12.88
CA ILE A 13 -7.71 -11.78 12.37
C ILE A 13 -8.52 -12.93 12.92
N GLU A 14 -8.05 -14.15 12.72
CA GLU A 14 -8.79 -15.35 13.06
C GLU A 14 -7.88 -16.56 13.22
N LEU A 15 -8.41 -17.55 13.90
CA LEU A 15 -7.84 -18.88 14.06
C LEU A 15 -8.81 -19.88 13.45
N ARG A 16 -8.30 -20.74 12.57
CA ARG A 16 -9.08 -21.78 11.91
C ARG A 16 -8.61 -23.15 12.39
N GLU A 17 -9.55 -24.06 12.61
CA GLU A 17 -9.23 -25.48 12.77
C GLU A 17 -9.38 -26.18 11.42
N ILE A 18 -8.32 -26.89 11.04
CA ILE A 18 -8.17 -27.52 9.72
C ILE A 18 -8.09 -29.03 9.89
N ASP A 19 -8.91 -29.77 9.13
CA ASP A 19 -8.87 -31.23 9.13
C ASP A 19 -7.72 -31.81 8.29
N ILE A 20 -7.59 -33.14 8.29
CA ILE A 20 -6.55 -33.86 7.52
C ILE A 20 -6.67 -33.70 6.00
N MET A 21 -7.84 -33.27 5.50
CA MET A 21 -8.07 -32.99 4.08
C MET A 21 -7.82 -31.52 3.73
N GLY A 22 -7.41 -30.70 4.70
CA GLY A 22 -7.16 -29.27 4.51
C GLY A 22 -8.43 -28.43 4.54
N GLN A 23 -9.56 -28.97 5.01
CA GLN A 23 -10.82 -28.22 5.11
C GLN A 23 -10.92 -27.48 6.44
N VAL A 24 -11.42 -26.25 6.38
CA VAL A 24 -11.74 -25.46 7.56
C VAL A 24 -13.01 -26.02 8.20
N ILE A 25 -12.90 -26.53 9.42
CA ILE A 25 -14.05 -27.06 10.17
C ILE A 25 -14.52 -26.11 11.28
N LYS A 26 -13.64 -25.22 11.74
CA LYS A 26 -13.93 -24.22 12.77
C LYS A 26 -13.25 -22.91 12.45
N ILE A 27 -13.90 -21.79 12.75
CA ILE A 27 -13.34 -20.44 12.63
C ILE A 27 -13.62 -19.68 13.92
N HIS A 28 -12.58 -19.11 14.51
CA HIS A 28 -12.63 -18.23 15.66
C HIS A 28 -12.10 -16.86 15.25
N VAL A 29 -12.99 -15.87 15.13
CA VAL A 29 -12.62 -14.50 14.74
C VAL A 29 -12.25 -13.70 15.98
N PHE A 30 -11.11 -13.03 15.95
CA PHE A 30 -10.59 -12.22 17.07
C PHE A 30 -11.11 -10.79 17.01
N ASN A 31 -12.35 -10.57 17.47
CA ASN A 31 -13.01 -9.27 17.39
C ASN A 31 -12.72 -8.34 18.59
N GLN A 32 -12.33 -8.89 19.72
CA GLN A 32 -12.18 -8.15 20.98
C GLN A 32 -10.95 -8.61 21.74
N TRP A 33 -10.23 -7.62 22.28
CA TRP A 33 -9.00 -7.84 23.04
C TRP A 33 -9.05 -7.02 24.33
N ASN A 34 -8.71 -7.67 25.44
CA ASN A 34 -8.44 -7.02 26.71
C ASN A 34 -7.01 -6.52 26.70
N PHE A 35 -6.84 -5.21 26.83
CA PHE A 35 -5.53 -4.56 26.78
C PHE A 35 -4.97 -4.31 28.18
N SER A 36 -3.68 -4.59 28.35
CA SER A 36 -2.91 -4.19 29.52
C SER A 36 -1.46 -3.87 29.14
N ILE A 37 -0.73 -3.25 30.07
CA ILE A 37 0.69 -2.91 29.88
C ILE A 37 1.48 -3.54 31.01
N ASN A 38 2.58 -4.22 30.68
CA ASN A 38 3.55 -4.65 31.66
C ASN A 38 4.47 -3.49 32.01
N SER A 39 4.25 -2.87 33.17
CA SER A 39 5.01 -1.69 33.62
C SER A 39 6.52 -1.92 33.74
N ASN A 40 6.97 -3.16 33.94
CA ASN A 40 8.39 -3.48 34.10
C ASN A 40 9.11 -3.61 32.75
N THR A 41 8.46 -4.19 31.75
CA THR A 41 9.05 -4.48 30.44
C THR A 41 8.62 -3.51 29.35
N SER A 42 7.63 -2.64 29.63
CA SER A 42 6.91 -1.80 28.67
C SER A 42 6.27 -2.61 27.52
N GLU A 43 5.97 -3.88 27.75
CA GLU A 43 5.27 -4.74 26.81
C GLU A 43 3.78 -4.42 26.80
N LEU A 44 3.19 -4.31 25.61
CA LEU A 44 1.76 -4.23 25.42
C LEU A 44 1.20 -5.64 25.38
N ILE A 45 0.20 -5.93 26.19
CA ILE A 45 -0.41 -7.27 26.30
C ILE A 45 -1.87 -7.16 25.87
N TYR A 46 -2.26 -8.05 24.97
CA TYR A 46 -3.62 -8.20 24.48
C TYR A 46 -4.07 -9.63 24.72
N ASP A 47 -5.16 -9.81 25.44
CA ASP A 47 -5.72 -11.11 25.77
C ASP A 47 -7.15 -11.27 25.23
N THR A 48 -7.49 -12.46 24.77
CA THR A 48 -8.85 -12.81 24.38
C THR A 48 -9.14 -14.28 24.70
N ILE A 49 -10.42 -14.63 24.84
CA ILE A 49 -10.85 -16.00 25.10
C ILE A 49 -11.65 -16.47 23.89
N ILE A 50 -11.25 -17.62 23.34
CA ILE A 50 -12.03 -18.34 22.34
C ILE A 50 -12.64 -19.58 22.97
N VAL A 51 -13.83 -19.97 22.52
CA VAL A 51 -14.55 -21.12 23.08
C VAL A 51 -14.68 -22.21 22.03
N ASN A 52 -14.15 -23.40 22.32
CA ASN A 52 -14.41 -24.60 21.52
C ASN A 52 -14.85 -25.76 22.41
N ASN A 53 -15.92 -26.47 22.03
CA ASN A 53 -16.44 -27.63 22.77
C ASN A 53 -16.63 -27.37 24.28
N ASN A 54 -17.21 -26.21 24.61
CA ASN A 54 -17.42 -25.72 25.98
C ASN A 54 -16.13 -25.58 26.81
N TYR A 55 -14.99 -25.40 26.14
CA TYR A 55 -13.70 -25.12 26.76
C TYR A 55 -13.19 -23.76 26.33
N GLU A 56 -12.67 -23.00 27.29
CA GLU A 56 -12.12 -21.67 27.09
C GLU A 56 -10.62 -21.75 26.85
N THR A 57 -10.17 -21.29 25.69
CA THR A 57 -8.77 -21.15 25.33
C THR A 57 -8.38 -19.68 25.45
N LEU A 58 -7.40 -19.39 26.32
CA LEU A 58 -6.78 -18.08 26.41
C LEU A 58 -5.81 -17.90 25.25
N VAL A 59 -5.99 -16.81 24.52
CA VAL A 59 -5.09 -16.34 23.48
C VAL A 59 -4.47 -15.03 23.95
N GLN A 60 -3.16 -15.03 24.13
CA GLN A 60 -2.39 -13.88 24.58
C GLN A 60 -1.41 -13.44 23.49
N VAL A 61 -1.38 -12.13 23.22
CA VAL A 61 -0.42 -11.49 22.32
C VAL A 61 0.36 -10.45 23.11
N LYS A 62 1.68 -10.48 22.98
CA LYS A 62 2.60 -9.49 23.54
C LYS A 62 3.29 -8.74 22.41
N LEU A 63 3.28 -7.42 22.50
CA LEU A 63 4.00 -6.54 21.58
C LEU A 63 5.10 -5.80 22.34
N LYS A 64 6.29 -5.75 21.75
CA LYS A 64 7.41 -4.98 22.28
C LYS A 64 8.11 -4.21 21.18
N TRP A 65 8.24 -2.91 21.36
CA TRP A 65 9.00 -2.05 20.45
C TRP A 65 10.48 -2.05 20.81
N PHE A 66 11.34 -2.15 19.79
CA PHE A 66 12.80 -2.07 19.92
C PHE A 66 13.30 -0.84 19.17
N ASP A 67 13.83 0.13 19.91
CA ASP A 67 14.45 1.35 19.41
C ASP A 67 15.97 1.18 19.20
N GLN A 68 16.55 0.15 19.81
CA GLN A 68 17.95 -0.23 19.68
C GLN A 68 18.06 -1.70 19.28
N GLN A 69 19.20 -2.05 18.69
CA GLN A 69 19.49 -3.42 18.34
C GLN A 69 19.64 -4.26 19.61
N GLN A 70 18.95 -5.40 19.69
CA GLN A 70 19.01 -6.29 20.84
C GLN A 70 19.08 -7.75 20.41
N GLU A 71 19.82 -8.57 21.16
CA GLU A 71 19.75 -10.02 21.04
C GLU A 71 18.60 -10.55 21.91
N VAL A 72 17.73 -11.36 21.31
CA VAL A 72 16.63 -12.03 22.00
C VAL A 72 16.70 -13.53 21.74
N SER A 73 16.00 -14.30 22.58
CA SER A 73 15.95 -15.76 22.44
C SER A 73 14.51 -16.26 22.32
N PHE A 74 14.31 -17.22 21.43
CA PHE A 74 13.06 -17.97 21.28
C PHE A 74 13.36 -19.37 20.78
N ALA A 75 12.61 -20.38 21.25
CA ALA A 75 12.76 -21.78 20.83
C ALA A 75 14.24 -22.27 20.84
N ASN A 76 14.96 -21.97 21.93
CA ASN A 76 16.38 -22.29 22.14
C ASN A 76 17.35 -21.68 21.09
N GLU A 77 16.91 -20.68 20.32
CA GLU A 77 17.73 -19.94 19.39
C GLU A 77 17.83 -18.48 19.80
N LYS A 78 19.01 -17.91 19.58
CA LYS A 78 19.26 -16.48 19.73
C LYS A 78 19.23 -15.84 18.37
N TYR A 79 18.57 -14.70 18.27
CA TYR A 79 18.56 -13.91 17.05
C TYR A 79 18.56 -12.41 17.37
N ARG A 80 18.99 -11.65 16.37
CA ARG A 80 19.12 -10.19 16.48
C ARG A 80 17.81 -9.54 16.05
N ILE A 81 17.32 -8.61 16.86
CA ILE A 81 16.28 -7.65 16.50
C ILE A 81 16.96 -6.32 16.20
N ASP A 82 16.64 -5.77 15.03
CA ASP A 82 17.14 -4.47 14.59
C ASP A 82 16.26 -3.33 15.14
N PRO A 83 16.80 -2.09 15.25
CA PRO A 83 16.01 -0.92 15.61
C PRO A 83 14.76 -0.73 14.72
N ALA A 84 13.75 -0.03 15.25
CA ALA A 84 12.47 0.21 14.57
C ALA A 84 11.69 -1.08 14.25
N THR A 85 11.77 -2.04 15.18
CA THR A 85 11.08 -3.32 15.08
C THR A 85 10.06 -3.49 16.20
N MET A 86 8.85 -3.87 15.81
CA MET A 86 7.84 -4.41 16.71
C MET A 86 7.99 -5.93 16.76
N LYS A 87 8.36 -6.45 17.92
CA LYS A 87 8.31 -7.88 18.21
C LYS A 87 6.89 -8.27 18.59
N PHE A 88 6.41 -9.36 18.02
CA PHE A 88 5.12 -9.95 18.33
C PHE A 88 5.36 -11.35 18.89
N SER A 89 4.79 -11.65 20.05
CA SER A 89 4.81 -13.01 20.61
C SER A 89 3.41 -13.41 20.98
N MET A 90 2.97 -14.60 20.55
CA MET A 90 1.64 -15.11 20.85
C MET A 90 1.75 -16.42 21.60
N LYS A 91 0.90 -16.57 22.62
CA LYS A 91 0.74 -17.77 23.42
C LYS A 91 -0.72 -18.17 23.44
N MET A 92 -0.97 -19.47 23.30
CA MET A 92 -2.30 -20.05 23.47
C MET A 92 -2.25 -21.12 24.55
N SER A 93 -3.23 -21.12 25.45
CA SER A 93 -3.47 -22.25 26.35
C SER A 93 -4.05 -23.44 25.58
N GLU A 94 -4.37 -24.54 26.29
CA GLU A 94 -5.06 -25.72 25.76
C GLU A 94 -6.18 -25.29 24.81
N TYR A 95 -6.19 -25.89 23.63
CA TYR A 95 -7.26 -25.78 22.66
C TYR A 95 -7.83 -27.18 22.42
N ARG A 96 -9.14 -27.34 22.66
CA ARG A 96 -9.80 -28.64 22.46
C ARG A 96 -10.16 -28.83 21.01
N PHE A 97 -9.28 -29.46 20.26
CA PHE A 97 -9.53 -29.87 18.89
C PHE A 97 -10.76 -30.79 18.78
N ASP A 98 -11.51 -30.64 17.69
CA ASP A 98 -12.63 -31.54 17.36
C ASP A 98 -12.11 -32.95 17.01
N ASN A 99 -10.89 -33.05 16.49
CA ASN A 99 -10.20 -34.31 16.22
C ASN A 99 -8.69 -34.19 16.49
N ARG A 100 -8.08 -35.24 17.04
CA ARG A 100 -6.64 -35.34 17.32
C ARG A 100 -5.71 -35.19 16.11
N PHE A 101 -6.25 -35.33 14.90
CA PHE A 101 -5.48 -35.18 13.66
C PHE A 101 -5.65 -33.79 13.02
N ASN A 102 -6.47 -32.94 13.61
CA ASN A 102 -6.65 -31.58 13.13
C ASN A 102 -5.45 -30.71 13.51
N THR A 103 -5.30 -29.62 12.78
CA THR A 103 -4.28 -28.60 12.99
C THR A 103 -4.93 -27.23 13.10
N LEU A 104 -4.17 -26.22 13.49
CA LEU A 104 -4.65 -24.83 13.46
C LEU A 104 -3.98 -24.05 12.34
N GLU A 105 -4.71 -23.07 11.82
CA GLU A 105 -4.19 -22.06 10.91
C GLU A 105 -4.50 -20.68 11.51
N LEU A 106 -3.45 -19.94 11.88
CA LEU A 106 -3.55 -18.57 12.35
C LEU A 106 -3.46 -17.61 11.17
N ILE A 107 -4.42 -16.69 11.06
CA ILE A 107 -4.45 -15.69 9.99
C ILE A 107 -4.04 -14.33 10.53
N LEU A 108 -2.93 -13.83 10.00
CA LEU A 108 -2.43 -12.48 10.25
C LEU A 108 -2.75 -11.59 9.05
N PHE A 109 -3.13 -10.35 9.33
CA PHE A 109 -3.27 -9.29 8.35
C PHE A 109 -2.18 -8.26 8.55
N SER A 110 -1.68 -7.72 7.45
CA SER A 110 -0.80 -6.56 7.47
C SER A 110 -1.10 -5.64 6.31
N SER A 111 -1.01 -4.34 6.55
CA SER A 111 -1.11 -3.33 5.49
C SER A 111 -0.16 -2.16 5.74
N ILE A 112 0.20 -1.50 4.65
CA ILE A 112 0.92 -0.23 4.65
C ILE A 112 0.23 0.69 3.65
N MET A 113 -0.01 1.93 4.06
CA MET A 113 -0.70 2.95 3.28
C MET A 113 0.04 4.27 3.34
N SER A 114 0.12 4.96 2.21
CA SER A 114 0.56 6.35 2.11
C SER A 114 -0.63 7.28 1.90
N VAL A 115 -0.72 8.33 2.73
CA VAL A 115 -1.70 9.41 2.55
C VAL A 115 -1.15 10.56 1.70
N ARG A 116 0.01 10.36 1.05
CA ARG A 116 0.61 11.39 0.20
C ARG A 116 -0.13 11.48 -1.14
N ASN A 117 -0.50 12.70 -1.51
CA ASN A 117 -0.85 13.05 -2.88
C ASN A 117 0.43 13.42 -3.64
N GLN A 118 1.19 12.43 -4.09
CA GLN A 118 2.37 12.65 -4.95
C GLN A 118 2.04 12.39 -6.43
N SER A 119 2.88 12.92 -7.31
CA SER A 119 2.74 12.72 -8.75
C SER A 119 3.14 11.33 -9.22
N LEU A 120 3.86 10.58 -8.38
CA LEU A 120 4.19 9.18 -8.60
C LEU A 120 4.13 8.48 -7.24
N THR A 121 3.24 7.50 -7.12
CA THR A 121 3.18 6.61 -5.94
C THR A 121 3.15 5.19 -6.44
N CYS A 122 3.96 4.34 -5.82
CA CYS A 122 4.05 2.94 -6.22
C CYS A 122 4.00 2.01 -5.03
N SER A 123 3.35 0.88 -5.23
CA SER A 123 3.19 -0.15 -4.23
C SER A 123 3.65 -1.51 -4.74
N ARG A 124 4.15 -2.34 -3.82
CA ARG A 124 4.65 -3.68 -4.12
C ARG A 124 4.46 -4.58 -2.91
N ALA A 125 4.23 -5.86 -3.17
CA ALA A 125 4.34 -6.89 -2.15
C ALA A 125 5.34 -7.97 -2.60
N GLN A 126 6.04 -8.55 -1.64
CA GLN A 126 6.94 -9.66 -1.87
C GLN A 126 6.83 -10.66 -0.73
N PHE A 127 6.85 -11.94 -1.08
CA PHE A 127 6.97 -13.05 -0.16
C PHE A 127 8.20 -13.87 -0.53
N GLY A 128 8.90 -14.38 0.48
CA GLY A 128 10.07 -15.20 0.22
C GLY A 128 10.65 -15.82 1.47
N ASN A 129 11.86 -16.35 1.30
CA ASN A 129 12.64 -16.97 2.36
C ASN A 129 13.86 -16.13 2.63
N THR A 130 14.22 -16.00 3.89
CA THR A 130 15.47 -15.36 4.30
C THR A 130 16.60 -16.39 4.30
N THR A 131 17.84 -15.91 4.33
CA THR A 131 19.04 -16.76 4.40
C THR A 131 19.15 -17.55 5.71
N ASP A 132 18.47 -17.10 6.77
CA ASP A 132 18.38 -17.75 8.07
C ASP A 132 17.10 -18.61 8.22
N ASN A 133 16.61 -19.18 7.12
CA ASN A 133 15.48 -20.12 7.09
C ASN A 133 14.17 -19.59 7.71
N CYS A 134 13.96 -18.27 7.75
CA CYS A 134 12.67 -17.68 8.07
C CYS A 134 11.87 -17.44 6.79
N ASN A 135 10.55 -17.27 6.93
CA ASN A 135 9.77 -16.66 5.86
C ASN A 135 9.72 -15.15 6.06
N PHE A 136 9.60 -14.39 4.99
CA PHE A 136 9.35 -12.96 5.09
C PHE A 136 8.21 -12.51 4.18
N MET A 137 7.62 -11.40 4.58
CA MET A 137 6.72 -10.58 3.81
C MET A 137 7.28 -9.16 3.78
N LYS A 138 7.34 -8.56 2.60
CA LYS A 138 7.67 -7.14 2.43
C LYS A 138 6.52 -6.47 1.72
N LEU A 139 5.83 -5.57 2.41
CA LEU A 139 4.82 -4.71 1.83
C LEU A 139 5.41 -3.31 1.70
N GLN A 140 5.41 -2.75 0.50
CA GLN A 140 6.07 -1.49 0.20
C GLN A 140 5.07 -0.50 -0.39
N VAL A 141 5.20 0.75 0.04
CA VAL A 141 4.64 1.93 -0.64
C VAL A 141 5.72 3.00 -0.67
N ASP A 142 6.05 3.49 -1.87
CA ASP A 142 7.16 4.41 -2.12
C ASP A 142 8.49 3.89 -1.53
N ASN A 143 9.13 4.70 -0.69
CA ASN A 143 10.37 4.39 0.00
C ASN A 143 10.17 3.80 1.40
N HIS A 144 8.96 3.36 1.75
CA HIS A 144 8.68 2.76 3.06
C HIS A 144 8.21 1.32 2.88
N SER A 145 8.76 0.43 3.69
CA SER A 145 8.35 -0.97 3.74
C SER A 145 7.96 -1.40 5.14
N LEU A 146 6.87 -2.13 5.22
CA LEU A 146 6.55 -3.00 6.33
C LEU A 146 7.13 -4.38 6.03
N TYR A 147 8.13 -4.77 6.81
CA TYR A 147 8.83 -6.04 6.69
C TYR A 147 8.43 -6.97 7.84
N GLY A 148 7.67 -8.02 7.54
CA GLY A 148 7.37 -9.11 8.47
C GLY A 148 8.35 -10.25 8.30
N LYS A 149 8.98 -10.69 9.39
CA LYS A 149 9.83 -11.87 9.46
C LYS A 149 9.17 -12.92 10.36
N PHE A 150 8.89 -14.08 9.79
CA PHE A 150 8.18 -15.18 10.44
C PHE A 150 9.17 -16.31 10.72
N ILE A 151 9.49 -16.49 11.99
CA ILE A 151 10.32 -17.60 12.45
C ILE A 151 9.56 -18.90 12.18
N ARG A 152 10.24 -19.90 11.63
CA ARG A 152 9.63 -21.21 11.33
C ARG A 152 9.62 -22.15 12.53
N LYS A 153 9.56 -21.63 13.75
CA LYS A 153 9.58 -22.43 14.97
C LYS A 153 8.45 -22.02 15.88
N SER A 154 7.97 -22.99 16.63
CA SER A 154 7.01 -22.84 17.72
C SER A 154 7.46 -23.65 18.91
N ILE A 155 7.01 -23.26 20.10
CA ILE A 155 7.12 -24.08 21.30
C ILE A 155 5.75 -24.70 21.54
N VAL A 156 5.67 -26.02 21.55
CA VAL A 156 4.45 -26.82 21.64
C VAL A 156 4.63 -27.84 22.75
N ASP A 157 3.90 -27.71 23.84
CA ASP A 157 3.98 -28.64 24.98
C ASP A 157 5.43 -28.91 25.42
N ASN A 158 6.22 -27.84 25.55
CA ASN A 158 7.68 -27.85 25.84
C ASN A 158 8.60 -28.41 24.74
N HIS A 159 8.09 -28.75 23.57
CA HIS A 159 8.87 -29.21 22.42
C HIS A 159 8.99 -28.11 21.36
N ILE A 160 10.09 -28.11 20.60
CA ILE A 160 10.27 -27.16 19.49
C ILE A 160 9.82 -27.85 18.21
N LEU A 161 8.81 -27.28 17.55
CA LEU A 161 8.27 -27.80 16.29
C LEU A 161 8.35 -26.74 15.19
N GLU A 162 8.54 -27.20 13.95
CA GLU A 162 8.53 -26.33 12.78
C GLU A 162 7.10 -25.86 12.44
N VAL A 163 6.96 -24.60 12.02
CA VAL A 163 5.70 -24.04 11.53
C VAL A 163 5.83 -23.60 10.08
N ILE A 164 4.75 -23.77 9.32
CA ILE A 164 4.71 -23.42 7.90
C ILE A 164 4.00 -22.07 7.76
N ASN A 165 4.69 -21.08 7.20
CA ASN A 165 4.12 -19.77 6.92
C ASN A 165 3.87 -19.62 5.41
N SER A 166 2.70 -19.11 5.04
CA SER A 166 2.35 -18.84 3.63
C SER A 166 1.61 -17.52 3.47
N GLY A 167 1.93 -16.76 2.43
CA GLY A 167 1.07 -15.67 1.98
C GLY A 167 -0.17 -16.23 1.29
N ILE A 168 -1.35 -15.82 1.72
CA ILE A 168 -2.62 -16.37 1.21
C ILE A 168 -3.22 -15.47 0.13
N ASN A 169 -3.29 -14.17 0.42
CA ASN A 169 -3.91 -13.18 -0.45
C ASN A 169 -3.17 -11.86 -0.28
N THR A 170 -2.73 -11.29 -1.39
CA THR A 170 -2.07 -9.99 -1.42
C THR A 170 -2.79 -9.11 -2.41
N THR A 171 -3.11 -7.89 -2.00
CA THR A 171 -3.69 -6.89 -2.89
C THR A 171 -2.88 -5.61 -2.78
N THR A 172 -2.47 -5.10 -3.93
CA THR A 172 -1.74 -3.86 -4.10
C THR A 172 -2.62 -2.87 -4.85
N SER A 173 -2.76 -1.67 -4.33
CA SER A 173 -3.28 -0.49 -5.02
C SER A 173 -2.22 0.62 -4.97
N GLU A 174 -2.43 1.69 -5.73
CA GLU A 174 -1.45 2.77 -5.95
C GLU A 174 -0.74 3.25 -4.68
N ASN A 175 -1.49 3.43 -3.59
CA ASN A 175 -1.00 3.97 -2.32
C ASN A 175 -1.11 3.00 -1.14
N THR A 176 -1.60 1.78 -1.36
CA THR A 176 -1.87 0.82 -0.30
C THR A 176 -1.45 -0.58 -0.72
N THR A 177 -0.68 -1.24 0.13
CA THR A 177 -0.41 -2.68 0.00
C THR A 177 -0.94 -3.39 1.23
N GLN A 178 -1.66 -4.49 1.03
CA GLN A 178 -2.12 -5.33 2.13
C GLN A 178 -1.92 -6.80 1.80
N SER A 179 -1.70 -7.60 2.83
CA SER A 179 -1.59 -9.04 2.68
C SER A 179 -2.02 -9.81 3.91
N PHE A 180 -2.47 -11.04 3.65
CA PHE A 180 -2.74 -12.05 4.66
C PHE A 180 -1.62 -13.09 4.69
N VAL A 181 -1.22 -13.48 5.90
CA VAL A 181 -0.26 -14.56 6.15
C VAL A 181 -0.94 -15.63 6.99
N SER A 182 -0.93 -16.87 6.53
CA SER A 182 -1.25 -18.02 7.37
C SER A 182 -0.01 -18.58 8.03
N ILE A 183 -0.16 -18.95 9.30
CA ILE A 183 0.79 -19.75 10.05
C ILE A 183 0.09 -21.06 10.40
N LYS A 184 0.56 -22.17 9.84
CA LYS A 184 0.07 -23.51 10.18
C LYS A 184 0.74 -23.98 11.46
N LEU A 185 -0.09 -24.38 12.42
CA LEU A 185 0.29 -24.74 13.77
C LEU A 185 -0.13 -26.19 14.04
N PRO A 186 0.75 -26.99 14.66
CA PRO A 186 0.44 -28.39 14.92
C PRO A 186 -0.63 -28.55 15.99
N HIS A 187 -1.16 -29.77 16.10
CA HIS A 187 -1.93 -30.19 17.26
C HIS A 187 -1.08 -30.06 18.54
N TYR A 188 -1.70 -29.65 19.64
CA TYR A 188 -1.06 -29.55 20.95
C TYR A 188 -2.08 -29.84 22.08
N LEU A 189 -1.59 -30.07 23.30
CA LEU A 189 -2.41 -30.45 24.45
C LEU A 189 -2.46 -29.36 25.52
N ASP A 190 -1.32 -28.76 25.86
CA ASP A 190 -1.20 -27.86 27.00
C ASP A 190 -1.08 -26.41 26.56
N TYR A 191 -0.14 -26.11 25.66
CA TYR A 191 0.07 -24.75 25.15
C TYR A 191 0.92 -24.70 23.88
N LEU A 192 0.80 -23.57 23.18
CA LEU A 192 1.59 -23.22 22.01
C LEU A 192 2.14 -21.80 22.16
N GLU A 193 3.37 -21.56 21.71
CA GLU A 193 3.97 -20.23 21.56
C GLU A 193 4.58 -20.03 20.17
N ILE A 194 4.38 -18.85 19.59
CA ILE A 194 4.98 -18.39 18.33
C ILE A 194 5.47 -16.95 18.43
N ASP A 195 6.43 -16.58 17.58
CA ASP A 195 7.19 -15.33 17.74
C ASP A 195 7.56 -14.62 16.42
N PRO A 196 6.59 -14.18 15.60
CA PRO A 196 6.88 -13.35 14.43
C PRO A 196 7.37 -11.94 14.81
N THR A 197 8.08 -11.28 13.90
CA THR A 197 8.58 -9.91 14.10
C THR A 197 8.24 -9.02 12.90
N PHE A 198 7.97 -7.74 13.14
CA PHE A 198 7.63 -6.77 12.10
C PHE A 198 8.48 -5.51 12.24
N SER A 199 9.15 -5.10 11.18
CA SER A 199 10.00 -3.90 11.15
C SER A 199 9.48 -2.91 10.11
N ILE A 200 9.63 -1.61 10.38
CA ILE A 200 9.39 -0.56 9.39
C ILE A 200 10.74 -0.13 8.84
N LEU A 201 10.93 -0.29 7.53
CA LEU A 201 12.19 -0.04 6.83
C LEU A 201 12.05 1.13 5.86
N LEU A 202 13.12 1.92 5.73
CA LEU A 202 13.28 2.91 4.66
C LEU A 202 14.05 2.27 3.51
N ASP A 203 13.41 2.19 2.35
CA ASP A 203 14.01 1.68 1.12
C ASP A 203 14.48 2.82 0.22
N TYR A 204 15.80 2.98 0.09
CA TYR A 204 16.39 4.01 -0.75
C TYR A 204 16.42 3.65 -2.25
N ASN A 205 16.21 2.38 -2.60
CA ASN A 205 16.25 1.87 -3.97
C ASN A 205 14.84 1.46 -4.43
N ILE A 206 14.04 2.44 -4.84
CA ILE A 206 12.76 2.15 -5.53
C ILE A 206 13.09 1.90 -7.01
N GLN A 207 13.02 0.65 -7.45
CA GLN A 207 13.07 0.33 -8.87
C GLN A 207 11.66 0.34 -9.42
N TYR A 208 11.36 1.31 -10.28
CA TYR A 208 10.02 1.61 -10.83
C TYR A 208 9.62 0.72 -12.02
N SER A 209 10.34 -0.36 -12.29
CA SER A 209 10.27 -1.13 -13.55
C SER A 209 10.05 -2.63 -13.38
N ASP A 210 9.70 -3.10 -12.18
CA ASP A 210 9.41 -4.51 -11.94
C ASP A 210 7.94 -4.84 -12.24
N SER A 211 7.67 -6.01 -12.80
CA SER A 211 6.32 -6.48 -13.19
C SER A 211 5.33 -6.63 -12.03
N ASP A 212 5.81 -6.65 -10.79
CA ASP A 212 5.01 -6.86 -9.57
C ASP A 212 4.62 -5.55 -8.86
N GLN A 213 4.86 -4.40 -9.51
CA GLN A 213 4.65 -3.08 -8.94
C GLN A 213 3.42 -2.39 -9.53
N HIS A 214 2.57 -1.81 -8.68
CA HIS A 214 1.45 -0.98 -9.10
C HIS A 214 1.80 0.49 -8.89
N CYS A 215 1.97 1.23 -9.97
CA CYS A 215 2.33 2.64 -9.95
C CYS A 215 1.23 3.52 -10.52
N TYR A 216 0.98 4.66 -9.88
CA TYR A 216 0.13 5.73 -10.39
C TYR A 216 0.96 6.96 -10.70
N ILE A 217 0.76 7.52 -11.89
CA ILE A 217 1.32 8.81 -12.29
C ILE A 217 0.16 9.81 -12.31
N SER A 218 0.23 10.87 -11.50
CA SER A 218 -0.75 11.94 -11.60
C SER A 218 -0.50 12.75 -12.86
N ASP A 219 -1.46 12.72 -13.77
CA ASP A 219 -1.31 13.25 -15.11
C ASP A 219 -1.44 14.79 -15.12
N GLN A 220 -0.40 15.48 -14.64
CA GLN A 220 -0.35 16.96 -14.66
C GLN A 220 0.09 17.55 -16.01
N THR A 221 0.31 16.71 -17.03
CA THR A 221 0.93 17.17 -18.29
C THR A 221 -0.05 17.70 -19.33
N VAL A 222 -1.35 17.49 -19.17
CA VAL A 222 -2.35 17.89 -20.18
C VAL A 222 -2.65 19.41 -20.16
N THR A 223 -2.48 20.10 -19.04
CA THR A 223 -2.86 21.52 -18.93
C THR A 223 -1.85 22.50 -19.54
N ARG A 224 -0.56 22.15 -19.58
CA ARG A 224 0.49 23.05 -20.08
C ARG A 224 0.52 23.15 -21.61
N SER A 225 0.20 22.06 -22.30
CA SER A 225 0.14 21.98 -23.76
C SER A 225 -1.06 22.75 -24.33
N VAL A 226 -2.22 22.66 -23.66
CA VAL A 226 -3.44 23.36 -24.11
C VAL A 226 -3.32 24.87 -23.91
N ALA A 227 -2.73 25.34 -22.80
CA ALA A 227 -2.52 26.77 -22.56
C ALA A 227 -1.54 27.41 -23.58
N LEU A 228 -0.51 26.67 -24.01
CA LEU A 228 0.41 27.13 -25.06
C LEU A 228 -0.27 27.21 -26.43
N ILE A 229 -1.15 26.26 -26.75
CA ILE A 229 -1.90 26.29 -28.03
C ILE A 229 -2.93 27.42 -28.03
N VAL A 230 -3.69 27.60 -26.95
CA VAL A 230 -4.71 28.65 -26.84
C VAL A 230 -4.09 30.06 -26.90
N SER A 231 -2.93 30.27 -26.27
CA SER A 231 -2.23 31.57 -26.32
C SER A 231 -1.67 31.90 -27.71
N LEU A 232 -1.19 30.90 -28.45
CA LEU A 232 -0.72 31.07 -29.84
C LEU A 232 -1.85 31.48 -30.79
N VAL A 233 -3.03 30.87 -30.65
CA VAL A 233 -4.19 31.16 -31.51
C VAL A 233 -4.74 32.57 -31.27
N ILE A 234 -4.84 33.01 -30.01
CA ILE A 234 -5.33 34.35 -29.67
C ILE A 234 -4.33 35.44 -30.12
N GLY A 235 -3.02 35.17 -29.99
CA GLY A 235 -1.95 36.05 -30.47
C GLY A 235 -2.01 36.30 -31.98
N LEU A 236 -2.16 35.23 -32.78
CA LEU A 236 -2.28 35.34 -34.24
C LEU A 236 -3.55 36.08 -34.70
N PHE A 237 -4.68 35.88 -34.01
CA PHE A 237 -5.92 36.57 -34.35
C PHE A 237 -5.85 38.08 -34.07
N SER A 238 -5.28 38.49 -32.94
CA SER A 238 -5.13 39.91 -32.61
C SER A 238 -4.19 40.67 -33.57
N LEU A 239 -3.06 40.06 -33.96
CA LEU A 239 -2.10 40.67 -34.88
C LEU A 239 -2.70 40.88 -36.28
N THR A 240 -3.46 39.90 -36.78
CA THR A 240 -4.11 39.98 -38.10
C THR A 240 -5.15 41.10 -38.15
N VAL A 241 -5.97 41.27 -37.09
CA VAL A 241 -6.94 42.37 -36.99
C VAL A 241 -6.24 43.73 -37.01
N LEU A 242 -5.14 43.90 -36.26
CA LEU A 242 -4.38 45.15 -36.24
C LEU A 242 -3.79 45.50 -37.61
N ILE A 243 -3.23 44.52 -38.32
CA ILE A 243 -2.71 44.71 -39.67
C ILE A 243 -3.83 45.16 -40.62
N VAL A 244 -4.99 44.50 -40.59
CA VAL A 244 -6.13 44.87 -41.44
C VAL A 244 -6.60 46.30 -41.15
N VAL A 245 -6.74 46.67 -39.88
CA VAL A 245 -7.14 48.04 -39.49
C VAL A 245 -6.11 49.06 -39.97
N PHE A 246 -4.82 48.79 -39.79
CA PHE A 246 -3.74 49.65 -40.27
C PHE A 246 -3.77 49.82 -41.80
N PHE A 247 -3.95 48.72 -42.55
CA PHE A 247 -4.08 48.80 -44.01
C PHE A 247 -5.30 49.63 -44.43
N VAL A 248 -6.45 49.44 -43.78
CA VAL A 248 -7.67 50.20 -44.09
C VAL A 248 -7.50 51.69 -43.79
N THR A 249 -6.90 52.05 -42.66
CA THR A 249 -6.65 53.46 -42.30
C THR A 249 -5.62 54.10 -43.24
N MET A 250 -4.56 53.38 -43.60
CA MET A 250 -3.55 53.87 -44.54
C MET A 250 -4.15 54.11 -45.93
N VAL A 251 -4.98 53.18 -46.43
CA VAL A 251 -5.69 53.34 -47.71
C VAL A 251 -6.66 54.51 -47.65
N ASN A 252 -7.40 54.70 -46.55
CA ASN A 252 -8.37 55.80 -46.44
C ASN A 252 -7.70 57.17 -46.36
N THR A 253 -6.60 57.29 -45.61
CA THR A 253 -5.99 58.59 -45.26
C THR A 253 -4.99 59.08 -46.32
N SER A 254 -4.35 58.17 -47.07
CA SER A 254 -3.32 58.57 -48.04
C SER A 254 -3.91 59.02 -49.39
N PRO A 255 -3.53 60.20 -49.91
CA PRO A 255 -3.91 60.67 -51.25
C PRO A 255 -3.14 59.94 -52.38
N ALA A 256 -2.07 59.21 -52.08
CA ALA A 256 -1.29 58.46 -53.06
C ALA A 256 -1.92 57.11 -53.49
N CYS A 257 -2.98 56.66 -52.80
CA CYS A 257 -3.59 55.34 -53.01
C CYS A 257 -4.93 55.38 -53.79
N ILE A 258 -5.07 56.30 -54.74
CA ILE A 258 -6.30 56.45 -55.57
C ILE A 258 -6.61 55.15 -56.33
N ASN A 259 -5.62 54.51 -56.94
CA ASN A 259 -5.81 53.25 -57.68
C ASN A 259 -6.28 52.09 -56.78
N VAL A 260 -5.85 52.08 -55.51
CA VAL A 260 -6.28 51.07 -54.52
C VAL A 260 -7.71 51.34 -54.04
N LYS A 261 -8.10 52.60 -53.86
CA LYS A 261 -9.48 53.00 -53.53
C LYS A 261 -10.46 52.60 -54.65
N ILE A 262 -10.05 52.78 -55.92
CA ILE A 262 -10.85 52.39 -57.09
C ILE A 262 -11.02 50.87 -57.16
N LEU A 263 -9.95 50.10 -56.93
CA LEU A 263 -10.01 48.64 -56.89
C LEU A 263 -10.90 48.12 -55.75
N TYR A 264 -10.80 48.72 -54.56
CA TYR A 264 -11.67 48.39 -53.41
C TYR A 264 -13.15 48.64 -53.73
N LEU A 265 -13.47 49.77 -54.38
CA LEU A 265 -14.83 50.06 -54.83
C LEU A 265 -15.31 49.06 -55.88
N HIS A 266 -14.46 48.66 -56.84
CA HIS A 266 -14.80 47.63 -57.82
C HIS A 266 -15.12 46.27 -57.18
N ILE A 267 -14.30 45.84 -56.22
CA ILE A 267 -14.54 44.59 -55.49
C ILE A 267 -15.85 44.67 -54.70
N LYS A 268 -16.07 45.78 -53.97
CA LYS A 268 -17.31 46.01 -53.20
C LYS A 268 -18.56 46.02 -54.09
N PHE A 269 -18.47 46.67 -55.26
CA PHE A 269 -19.57 46.72 -56.24
C PHE A 269 -19.84 45.34 -56.86
N THR A 270 -18.79 44.57 -57.16
CA THR A 270 -18.91 43.21 -57.69
C THR A 270 -19.57 42.27 -56.67
N ILE A 271 -19.16 42.34 -55.39
CA ILE A 271 -19.79 41.55 -54.31
C ILE A 271 -21.27 41.93 -54.14
N LEU A 272 -21.61 43.22 -54.16
CA LEU A 272 -23.00 43.69 -54.11
C LEU A 272 -23.81 43.23 -55.32
N TYR A 273 -23.24 43.30 -56.53
CA TYR A 273 -23.88 42.83 -57.75
C TYR A 273 -24.22 41.34 -57.67
N PHE A 274 -23.29 40.50 -57.22
CA PHE A 274 -23.55 39.07 -57.04
C PHE A 274 -24.52 38.77 -55.89
N LYS A 275 -24.60 39.63 -54.87
CA LYS A 275 -25.56 39.48 -53.77
C LYS A 275 -27.00 39.84 -54.16
N VAL A 276 -27.19 40.74 -55.13
CA VAL A 276 -28.52 41.12 -55.66
C VAL A 276 -29.02 40.14 -56.73
N LYS A 277 -28.12 39.39 -57.38
CA LYS A 277 -28.45 38.42 -58.43
C LYS A 277 -28.79 37.01 -57.91
N LYS A 278 -28.83 36.81 -56.59
CA LYS A 278 -29.16 35.57 -55.90
C LYS A 278 -30.40 35.78 -55.07
#